data_AF-A0A3P7KFP0-F1
#
_entry.id   AF-A0A3P7KFP0-F1
#
_cell.length_a   1.000
_cell.length_b   1.000
_cell.length_c   1.000
_cell.angle_alpha   90.00
_cell.angle_beta   90.00
_cell.angle_gamma   90.00
#
_symmetry.space_group_name_H-M   'P 1'
#
loop_
_entity.id
_entity.type
_entity.pdbx_description
1 polymer ?
#
loop_
_entity_poly.entity_id
_entity_poly.type
_entity_poly.pdbx_seq_one_letter_code
_entity_poly.pdbx_strand_id
1 'polypeptide(L)'
;MYKFIKLLLGRKCSECEDYFWGDPTTVEGCKRCECNPTGSASQQCHRNNGTCVCLPGSGGDFCNECARGYTGTWPYCQPCGECFHQWDNIIQGLKSQVENLVNTASNIEDTGVASAYDGEFENMEKILDETKKKLSDANVSKEHIEQLDNEVAKLKKEVAGARERLDGIEARVSNATQSVDFAQEDLKQLQTDATRLTEAADDLRERTNKIKEADVQGAYNITKESAARSLNAQRRTDAAIGKLAEAESEARDAEALLEKNREDFDKQYSENEAALAESEHKIHMLEGALPQLNAEVCGGESAPCDALCGGNIHDKQFYVTFLLIQYIFNCTNLMYWRCLGPGVCGFCGGQSCLAGAVSKADQARSFSLEADLKLNEKQKEAEEVLICFLGYLIHL
;
A
#
# COMPACT_ATOMS: atom_id res chain seq x y z
N MET A 1 -35.59 -37.24 -12.08
CA MET A 1 -34.64 -36.18 -11.68
C MET A 1 -34.91 -35.88 -10.22
N TYR A 2 -34.02 -36.32 -9.33
CA TYR A 2 -34.23 -36.33 -7.89
C TYR A 2 -34.39 -34.90 -7.34
N LYS A 3 -35.41 -34.73 -6.51
CA LYS A 3 -35.80 -33.49 -5.86
C LYS A 3 -34.78 -33.21 -4.75
N PHE A 4 -33.90 -32.21 -4.91
CA PHE A 4 -33.14 -31.63 -3.81
C PHE A 4 -34.15 -31.02 -2.82
N ILE A 5 -34.56 -31.79 -1.82
CA ILE A 5 -35.29 -31.26 -0.67
C ILE A 5 -34.27 -30.42 0.09
N LYS A 6 -34.37 -29.09 -0.01
CA LYS A 6 -33.62 -28.16 0.83
C LYS A 6 -34.15 -28.29 2.26
N LEU A 7 -33.45 -29.06 3.08
CA LEU A 7 -33.74 -29.30 4.50
C LEU A 7 -33.29 -28.08 5.31
N LEU A 8 -34.13 -27.03 5.34
CA LEU A 8 -33.81 -25.71 5.91
C LEU A 8 -34.80 -25.31 6.99
N LEU A 9 -34.29 -24.72 8.08
CA LEU A 9 -35.07 -24.18 9.20
C LEU A 9 -34.92 -22.65 9.30
N GLY A 10 -35.85 -22.02 10.02
CA GLY A 10 -35.86 -20.58 10.30
C GLY A 10 -36.60 -19.71 9.25
N ARG A 11 -37.04 -18.52 9.66
CA ARG A 11 -37.86 -17.60 8.81
C ARG A 11 -37.16 -17.16 7.51
N LYS A 12 -35.83 -17.26 7.46
CA LYS A 12 -35.00 -16.89 6.32
C LYS A 12 -34.38 -18.08 5.59
N CYS A 13 -34.68 -19.32 6.02
CA CYS A 13 -34.08 -20.55 5.48
C CYS A 13 -32.54 -20.51 5.43
N SER A 14 -31.92 -19.90 6.45
CA SER A 14 -30.47 -19.68 6.52
C SER A 14 -29.73 -20.76 7.30
N GLU A 15 -30.45 -21.73 7.86
CA GLU A 15 -29.89 -22.77 8.71
C GLU A 15 -30.39 -24.15 8.25
N CYS A 16 -29.56 -25.18 8.44
CA CYS A 16 -29.95 -26.56 8.16
C CYS A 16 -31.03 -27.07 9.13
N GLU A 17 -31.82 -28.03 8.66
CA GLU A 17 -32.83 -28.70 9.49
C GLU A 17 -32.20 -29.41 10.71
N ASP A 18 -33.02 -29.73 11.71
CA ASP A 18 -32.57 -30.53 12.85
C ASP A 18 -32.04 -31.88 12.35
N TYR A 19 -30.99 -32.35 13.02
CA TYR A 19 -30.15 -33.49 12.62
C TYR A 19 -29.32 -33.25 11.36
N PHE A 20 -29.15 -31.99 10.93
CA PHE A 20 -28.24 -31.58 9.86
C PHE A 20 -27.30 -30.44 10.29
N TRP A 21 -26.20 -30.28 9.57
CA TRP A 21 -25.17 -29.25 9.78
C TRP A 21 -24.59 -28.76 8.45
N GLY A 22 -23.80 -27.69 8.49
CA GLY A 22 -23.18 -27.09 7.31
C GLY A 22 -23.88 -25.82 6.83
N ASP A 23 -23.50 -25.35 5.66
CA ASP A 23 -24.02 -24.11 5.08
C ASP A 23 -24.97 -24.39 3.90
N PRO A 24 -26.28 -24.09 4.05
CA PRO A 24 -27.30 -24.17 3.00
C PRO A 24 -26.98 -23.52 1.66
N THR A 25 -26.11 -22.52 1.67
CA THR A 25 -25.80 -21.66 0.53
C THR A 25 -24.64 -22.20 -0.31
N THR A 26 -23.87 -23.12 0.26
CA THR A 26 -22.75 -23.78 -0.42
C THR A 26 -23.21 -24.95 -1.28
N VAL A 27 -22.36 -25.37 -2.23
CA VAL A 27 -22.63 -26.53 -3.10
C VAL A 27 -22.76 -27.82 -2.30
N GLU A 28 -22.04 -27.94 -1.18
CA GLU A 28 -22.13 -29.11 -0.29
C GLU A 28 -23.44 -29.14 0.49
N GLY A 29 -24.07 -27.98 0.72
CA GLY A 29 -25.36 -27.85 1.38
C GLY A 29 -25.40 -28.42 2.81
N CYS A 30 -26.59 -28.83 3.22
CA CYS A 30 -26.82 -29.43 4.54
C CYS A 30 -26.48 -30.91 4.56
N LYS A 31 -25.58 -31.30 5.47
CA LYS A 31 -25.14 -32.68 5.69
C LYS A 31 -25.84 -33.25 6.92
N ARG A 32 -26.22 -34.52 6.87
CA ARG A 32 -26.85 -35.21 8.00
C ARG A 32 -25.83 -35.38 9.12
N CYS A 33 -26.25 -35.20 10.37
CA CYS A 33 -25.48 -35.60 11.53
C CYS A 33 -25.43 -37.14 11.63
N GLU A 34 -24.24 -37.70 11.83
CA GLU A 34 -24.03 -39.15 11.95
C GLU A 34 -23.71 -39.56 13.39
N CYS A 35 -24.24 -38.82 14.36
CA CYS A 35 -24.01 -39.08 15.79
C CYS A 35 -24.54 -40.45 16.20
N ASN A 36 -23.69 -41.24 16.85
CA ASN A 36 -24.06 -42.56 17.33
C ASN A 36 -25.14 -42.45 18.44
N PRO A 37 -26.30 -43.11 18.31
CA PRO A 37 -27.39 -42.99 19.30
C PRO A 37 -27.02 -43.48 20.70
N THR A 38 -26.09 -44.44 20.81
CA THR A 38 -25.65 -45.02 22.08
C THR A 38 -24.55 -44.19 22.72
N GLY A 39 -23.66 -43.60 21.91
CA GLY A 39 -22.50 -42.86 22.39
C GLY A 39 -22.68 -41.34 22.47
N SER A 40 -23.77 -40.78 21.94
CA SER A 40 -23.99 -39.33 21.88
C SER A 40 -25.09 -38.88 22.85
N ALA A 41 -24.91 -37.71 23.45
CA ALA A 41 -25.91 -37.07 24.30
C ALA A 41 -27.10 -36.51 23.50
N SER A 42 -26.88 -36.22 22.21
CA SER A 42 -27.88 -35.73 21.26
C SER A 42 -27.58 -36.27 19.86
N GLN A 43 -28.62 -36.45 19.04
CA GLN A 43 -28.46 -36.74 17.62
C GLN A 43 -28.24 -35.49 16.76
N GLN A 44 -28.47 -34.30 17.31
CA GLN A 44 -28.06 -33.04 16.69
C GLN A 44 -26.58 -32.79 16.99
N CYS A 45 -25.77 -32.78 15.94
CA CYS A 45 -24.37 -32.38 15.95
C CYS A 45 -24.20 -30.85 15.94
N HIS A 46 -22.99 -30.37 16.21
CA HIS A 46 -22.65 -28.96 16.09
C HIS A 46 -22.90 -28.46 14.66
N ARG A 47 -23.71 -27.39 14.53
CA ARG A 47 -24.17 -26.89 13.22
C ARG A 47 -23.03 -26.41 12.31
N ASN A 48 -21.90 -26.02 12.88
CA ASN A 48 -20.79 -25.42 12.14
C ASN A 48 -19.80 -26.44 11.57
N ASN A 49 -19.57 -27.55 12.26
CA ASN A 49 -18.47 -28.48 11.97
C ASN A 49 -18.87 -29.96 12.03
N GLY A 50 -20.13 -30.27 12.38
CA GLY A 50 -20.66 -31.63 12.33
C GLY A 50 -20.26 -32.54 13.49
N THR A 51 -19.50 -32.05 14.47
CA THR A 51 -19.03 -32.87 15.60
C THR A 51 -20.17 -33.17 16.57
N CYS A 52 -20.19 -34.40 17.08
CA CYS A 52 -21.21 -34.87 18.01
C CYS A 52 -20.82 -34.63 19.48
N VAL A 53 -21.81 -34.42 20.34
CA VAL A 53 -21.59 -34.31 21.79
C VAL A 53 -21.62 -35.70 22.39
N CYS A 54 -20.45 -36.24 22.74
CA CYS A 54 -20.33 -37.61 23.23
C CYS A 54 -20.62 -37.76 24.73
N LEU A 55 -21.21 -38.90 25.08
CA LEU A 55 -21.40 -39.34 26.46
C LEU A 55 -20.06 -39.80 27.07
N PRO A 56 -19.91 -39.78 28.41
CA PRO A 56 -18.69 -40.25 29.07
C PRO A 56 -18.28 -41.65 28.60
N GLY A 57 -17.02 -41.78 28.20
CA GLY A 57 -16.45 -43.02 27.66
C GLY A 57 -16.60 -43.23 26.15
N SER A 58 -17.45 -42.43 25.47
CA SER A 58 -17.55 -42.41 24.00
C SER A 58 -16.79 -41.22 23.42
N GLY A 59 -16.10 -41.43 22.31
CA GLY A 59 -15.30 -40.42 21.62
C GLY A 59 -15.35 -40.58 20.10
N GLY A 60 -14.51 -39.81 19.42
CA GLY A 60 -14.53 -39.65 17.97
C GLY A 60 -15.61 -38.66 17.50
N ASP A 61 -15.52 -38.22 16.24
CA ASP A 61 -16.42 -37.20 15.69
C ASP A 61 -17.90 -37.62 15.72
N PHE A 62 -18.15 -38.93 15.69
CA PHE A 62 -19.48 -39.55 15.69
C PHE A 62 -19.82 -40.29 16.99
N CYS A 63 -18.98 -40.21 18.02
CA CYS A 63 -19.19 -40.88 19.31
C CYS A 63 -19.31 -42.41 19.21
N ASN A 64 -18.62 -43.02 18.24
CA ASN A 64 -18.68 -44.45 17.92
C ASN A 64 -17.39 -45.22 18.27
N GLU A 65 -16.48 -44.60 19.00
CA GLU A 65 -15.26 -45.21 19.53
C GLU A 65 -15.10 -44.89 21.03
N CYS A 66 -14.15 -45.53 21.70
CA CYS A 66 -13.87 -45.20 23.09
C CYS A 66 -13.18 -43.83 23.19
N ALA A 67 -13.63 -43.00 24.13
CA ALA A 67 -13.03 -41.70 24.38
C ALA A 67 -11.56 -41.81 24.78
N ARG A 68 -10.78 -40.75 24.52
CA ARG A 68 -9.45 -40.59 25.09
C ARG A 68 -9.53 -40.77 26.62
N GLY A 69 -8.63 -41.61 27.16
CA GLY A 69 -8.66 -42.00 28.57
C GLY A 69 -9.59 -43.16 28.89
N TYR A 70 -10.12 -43.84 27.87
CA TYR A 70 -10.85 -45.09 27.99
C TYR A 70 -10.25 -46.15 27.05
N THR A 71 -10.37 -47.42 27.42
CA THR A 71 -9.88 -48.58 26.66
C THR A 71 -10.98 -49.65 26.53
N GLY A 72 -10.76 -50.65 25.68
CA GLY A 72 -11.72 -51.70 25.39
C GLY A 72 -12.28 -51.62 23.98
N THR A 73 -13.45 -52.21 23.78
CA THR A 73 -14.12 -52.23 22.47
C THR A 73 -15.47 -51.54 22.61
N TRP A 74 -15.67 -50.46 21.86
CA TRP A 74 -16.92 -49.73 21.83
C TRP A 74 -18.10 -50.68 21.56
N PRO A 75 -19.24 -50.59 22.28
CA PRO A 75 -19.63 -49.56 23.26
C PRO A 75 -19.15 -49.82 24.70
N TYR A 76 -18.38 -50.88 24.96
CA TYR A 76 -17.91 -51.24 26.30
C TYR A 76 -16.52 -50.64 26.57
N CYS A 77 -16.52 -49.37 26.98
CA CYS A 77 -15.30 -48.62 27.28
C CYS A 77 -15.06 -48.56 28.80
N GLN A 78 -13.83 -48.88 29.22
CA GLN A 78 -13.40 -48.79 30.62
C GLN A 78 -12.40 -47.64 30.79
N PRO A 79 -12.51 -46.83 31.85
CA PRO A 79 -11.56 -45.74 32.08
C PRO A 79 -10.15 -46.29 32.29
N CYS A 80 -9.18 -45.63 31.69
CA CYS A 80 -7.76 -45.91 31.91
C CYS A 80 -7.37 -45.58 33.36
N GLY A 81 -6.39 -46.31 33.90
CA GLY A 81 -5.94 -46.14 35.28
C GLY A 81 -5.02 -44.94 35.51
N GLU A 82 -4.42 -44.88 36.70
CA GLU A 82 -3.58 -43.75 37.18
C GLU A 82 -2.44 -43.35 36.23
N CYS A 83 -1.82 -44.31 35.53
CA CYS A 83 -0.76 -44.01 34.55
C CYS A 83 -1.24 -43.08 33.42
N PHE A 84 -2.48 -43.25 32.94
CA PHE A 84 -3.03 -42.38 31.91
C PHE A 84 -3.28 -40.97 32.45
N HIS A 85 -3.82 -40.86 33.67
CA HIS A 85 -4.07 -39.56 34.28
C HIS A 85 -2.78 -38.76 34.52
N GLN A 86 -1.70 -39.42 34.95
CA GLN A 86 -0.40 -38.75 35.11
C GLN A 86 0.18 -38.30 33.77
N TRP A 87 0.11 -39.16 32.75
CA TRP A 87 0.53 -38.80 31.39
C TRP A 87 -0.29 -37.65 30.82
N ASP A 88 -1.61 -37.69 30.96
CA ASP A 88 -2.51 -36.66 30.44
C ASP A 88 -2.24 -35.30 31.13
N ASN A 89 -1.99 -35.28 32.44
CA ASN A 89 -1.58 -34.07 33.15
C ASN A 89 -0.28 -33.46 32.58
N ILE A 90 0.71 -34.29 32.24
CA ILE A 90 1.96 -33.82 31.61
C ILE A 90 1.66 -33.20 30.25
N ILE A 91 0.85 -33.86 29.43
CA ILE A 91 0.46 -33.38 28.10
C ILE A 91 -0.32 -32.05 28.19
N GLN A 92 -1.26 -31.93 29.13
CA GLN A 92 -1.99 -30.68 29.36
C GLN A 92 -1.05 -29.54 29.82
N GLY A 93 -0.08 -29.86 30.69
CA GLY A 93 0.94 -28.91 31.11
C GLY A 93 1.79 -28.40 29.93
N LEU A 94 2.20 -29.29 29.03
CA LEU A 94 2.95 -28.93 27.83
C LEU A 94 2.10 -28.08 26.88
N LYS A 95 0.83 -28.44 26.69
CA LYS A 95 -0.13 -27.67 25.89
C LYS A 95 -0.28 -26.23 26.39
N SER A 96 -0.45 -26.06 27.70
CA SER A 96 -0.55 -24.73 28.32
C SER A 96 0.73 -23.89 28.12
N GLN A 97 1.90 -24.52 28.20
CA GLN A 97 3.16 -23.82 27.94
C GLN A 97 3.29 -23.35 26.48
N VAL A 98 2.86 -24.17 25.53
CA VAL A 98 2.83 -23.80 24.09
C VAL A 98 1.84 -22.66 23.84
N GLU A 99 0.65 -22.71 24.41
CA GLU A 99 -0.36 -21.64 24.28
C GLU A 99 0.16 -20.29 24.83
N ASN A 100 0.84 -20.29 25.97
CA ASN A 100 1.46 -19.08 26.53
C ASN A 100 2.56 -18.52 25.62
N LEU A 101 3.33 -19.39 24.97
CA LEU A 101 4.40 -19.00 24.07
C LEU A 101 3.84 -18.39 22.78
N VAL A 102 2.77 -18.96 22.22
CA VAL A 102 2.01 -18.39 21.10
C VAL A 102 1.50 -16.99 21.43
N ASN A 103 0.86 -16.81 22.58
CA ASN A 103 0.36 -15.50 23.00
C ASN A 103 1.49 -14.48 23.18
N THR A 104 2.65 -14.92 23.67
CA THR A 104 3.82 -14.05 23.83
C THR A 104 4.38 -13.62 22.48
N ALA A 105 4.46 -14.53 21.51
CA ALA A 105 4.94 -14.23 20.15
C ALA A 105 3.99 -13.28 19.42
N SER A 106 2.67 -13.53 19.46
CA SER A 106 1.65 -12.68 18.82
C SER A 106 1.64 -11.25 19.40
N ASN A 107 1.77 -11.10 20.73
CA ASN A 107 1.86 -9.77 21.35
C ASN A 107 3.11 -8.97 20.90
N ILE A 108 4.16 -9.64 20.42
CA ILE A 108 5.36 -8.96 19.90
C ILE A 108 5.12 -8.47 18.47
N GLU A 109 4.41 -9.24 17.64
CA GLU A 109 4.04 -8.85 16.27
C GLU A 109 3.17 -7.58 16.25
N ASP A 110 2.20 -7.48 17.16
CA ASP A 110 1.29 -6.34 17.30
C ASP A 110 1.99 -5.01 17.68
N THR A 111 3.26 -5.03 18.06
CA THR A 111 4.03 -3.81 18.39
C THR A 111 4.39 -2.97 17.16
N GLY A 112 4.19 -3.48 15.93
CA GLY A 112 4.35 -2.71 14.68
C GLY A 112 5.81 -2.35 14.31
N VAL A 113 6.79 -2.74 15.14
CA VAL A 113 8.24 -2.63 14.86
C VAL A 113 8.73 -3.80 13.96
N ALA A 114 7.82 -4.72 13.61
CA ALA A 114 8.11 -6.05 13.07
C ALA A 114 8.61 -6.12 11.62
N SER A 115 8.53 -5.05 10.81
CA SER A 115 8.88 -5.11 9.37
C SER A 115 10.32 -5.60 9.06
N ALA A 116 11.25 -5.53 10.02
CA ALA A 116 12.61 -6.05 9.87
C ALA A 116 12.80 -7.51 10.35
N TYR A 117 11.81 -8.09 11.04
CA TYR A 117 11.87 -9.39 11.69
C TYR A 117 10.69 -10.32 11.35
N ASP A 118 9.82 -9.91 10.42
CA ASP A 118 8.64 -10.68 9.99
C ASP A 118 9.00 -12.13 9.64
N GLY A 119 10.13 -12.36 8.95
CA GLY A 119 10.55 -13.71 8.57
C GLY A 119 10.91 -14.62 9.76
N GLU A 120 11.52 -14.08 10.82
CA GLU A 120 11.81 -14.84 12.04
C GLU A 120 10.53 -15.13 12.84
N PHE A 121 9.59 -14.17 12.90
CA PHE A 121 8.29 -14.36 13.56
C PHE A 121 7.42 -15.38 12.83
N GLU A 122 7.29 -15.30 11.51
CA GLU A 122 6.58 -16.28 10.69
C GLU A 122 7.13 -17.71 10.91
N ASN A 123 8.45 -17.85 11.01
CA ASN A 123 9.07 -19.15 11.27
C ASN A 123 8.78 -19.65 12.70
N MET A 124 8.78 -18.76 13.70
CA MET A 124 8.39 -19.11 15.07
C MET A 124 6.92 -19.54 15.15
N GLU A 125 6.02 -18.82 14.49
CA GLU A 125 4.60 -19.19 14.42
C GLU A 125 4.39 -20.55 13.76
N LYS A 126 5.08 -20.82 12.66
CA LYS A 126 5.02 -22.12 11.96
C LYS A 126 5.44 -23.27 12.87
N ILE A 127 6.55 -23.11 13.60
CA ILE A 127 7.03 -24.14 14.54
C ILE A 127 6.02 -24.33 15.69
N LEU A 128 5.42 -23.25 16.19
CA LEU A 128 4.41 -23.31 17.24
C LEU A 128 3.13 -24.01 16.78
N ASP A 129 2.67 -23.77 15.56
CA ASP A 129 1.46 -24.41 15.01
C ASP A 129 1.69 -25.91 14.71
N GLU A 130 2.86 -26.27 14.18
CA GLU A 130 3.28 -27.66 14.01
C GLU A 130 3.39 -28.39 15.37
N THR A 131 3.91 -27.72 16.39
CA THR A 131 4.01 -28.25 17.76
C THR A 131 2.63 -28.48 18.39
N LYS A 132 1.70 -27.54 18.19
CA LYS A 132 0.32 -27.64 18.68
C LYS A 132 -0.41 -28.82 18.04
N LYS A 133 -0.22 -29.07 16.74
CA LYS A 133 -0.78 -30.21 16.02
C LYS A 133 -0.25 -31.55 16.54
N LYS A 134 1.06 -31.67 16.77
CA LYS A 134 1.67 -32.89 17.35
C LYS A 134 1.13 -33.20 18.76
N LEU A 135 0.82 -32.15 19.53
CA LEU A 135 0.24 -32.27 20.88
C LEU A 135 -1.24 -32.69 20.90
N SER A 136 -1.98 -32.48 19.81
CA SER A 136 -3.39 -32.89 19.71
C SER A 136 -3.59 -34.37 19.37
N ASP A 137 -2.55 -35.04 18.89
CA ASP A 137 -2.65 -36.44 18.48
C ASP A 137 -2.78 -37.40 19.68
N ALA A 138 -3.58 -38.45 19.52
CA ALA A 138 -3.90 -39.39 20.61
C ALA A 138 -2.75 -40.34 20.99
N ASN A 139 -1.66 -40.38 20.21
CA ASN A 139 -0.63 -41.44 20.27
C ASN A 139 0.80 -40.92 20.56
N VAL A 140 0.92 -39.85 21.34
CA VAL A 140 2.21 -39.21 21.65
C VAL A 140 3.08 -40.12 22.54
N SER A 141 4.24 -40.52 22.03
CA SER A 141 5.22 -41.34 22.76
C SER A 141 6.16 -40.49 23.63
N LYS A 142 6.84 -41.12 24.61
CA LYS A 142 7.80 -40.45 25.49
C LYS A 142 8.95 -39.75 24.73
N GLU A 143 9.48 -40.37 23.67
CA GLU A 143 10.52 -39.76 22.83
C GLU A 143 10.03 -38.49 22.11
N HIS A 144 8.77 -38.47 21.66
CA HIS A 144 8.16 -37.28 21.06
C HIS A 144 8.02 -36.15 22.08
N ILE A 145 7.72 -36.46 23.35
CA ILE A 145 7.62 -35.46 24.43
C ILE A 145 9.00 -34.82 24.70
N GLU A 146 10.06 -35.63 24.77
CA GLU A 146 11.42 -35.13 25.00
C GLU A 146 11.93 -34.27 23.83
N GLN A 147 11.57 -34.62 22.59
CA GLN A 147 11.87 -33.77 21.42
C GLN A 147 11.11 -32.44 21.47
N LEU A 148 9.83 -32.49 21.82
CA LEU A 148 8.99 -31.28 21.91
C LEU A 148 9.48 -30.33 23.00
N ASP A 149 9.91 -30.86 24.15
CA ASP A 149 10.44 -30.04 25.24
C ASP A 149 11.72 -29.30 24.83
N ASN A 150 12.57 -29.94 24.02
CA ASN A 150 13.76 -29.30 23.45
C ASN A 150 13.41 -28.19 22.44
N GLU A 151 12.40 -28.41 21.58
CA GLU A 151 11.90 -27.39 20.63
C GLU A 151 11.31 -26.19 21.38
N VAL A 152 10.49 -26.44 22.41
CA VAL A 152 9.92 -25.39 23.26
C VAL A 152 11.00 -24.61 24.01
N ALA A 153 12.03 -25.28 24.54
CA ALA A 153 13.14 -24.63 25.20
C ALA A 153 13.94 -23.71 24.25
N LYS A 154 14.14 -24.16 23.00
CA LYS A 154 14.79 -23.35 21.96
C LYS A 154 13.96 -22.11 21.63
N LEU A 155 12.66 -22.28 21.36
CA LEU A 155 11.77 -21.18 21.03
C LEU A 155 11.68 -20.15 22.17
N LYS A 156 11.59 -20.60 23.44
CA LYS A 156 11.62 -19.70 24.60
C LYS A 156 12.86 -18.81 24.62
N LYS A 157 14.03 -19.37 24.24
CA LYS A 157 15.29 -18.61 24.16
C LYS A 157 15.28 -17.59 23.01
N GLU A 158 14.73 -17.97 21.86
CA GLU A 158 14.61 -17.08 20.70
C GLU A 158 13.67 -15.91 20.98
N VAL A 159 12.50 -16.17 21.58
CA VAL A 159 11.54 -15.14 22.00
C VAL A 159 12.14 -14.19 23.04
N ALA A 160 12.88 -14.72 24.02
CA ALA A 160 13.56 -13.88 25.01
C ALA A 160 14.62 -12.97 24.37
N GLY A 161 15.39 -13.48 23.41
CA GLY A 161 16.38 -12.69 22.67
C GLY A 161 15.74 -11.63 21.76
N ALA A 162 14.60 -11.92 21.14
CA ALA A 162 13.84 -10.95 20.36
C ALA A 162 13.34 -9.80 21.23
N ARG A 163 12.84 -10.11 22.43
CA ARG A 163 12.40 -9.10 23.41
C ARG A 163 13.51 -8.16 23.85
N GLU A 164 14.69 -8.68 24.20
CA GLU A 164 15.84 -7.86 24.61
C GLU A 164 16.29 -6.90 23.49
N ARG A 165 16.24 -7.36 22.23
CA ARG A 165 16.54 -6.50 21.06
C ARG A 165 15.51 -5.38 20.91
N LEU A 166 14.23 -5.67 21.13
CA LEU A 166 13.16 -4.66 21.07
C LEU A 166 13.31 -3.60 22.16
N ASP A 167 13.60 -4.01 23.39
CA ASP A 167 13.87 -3.07 24.50
C ASP A 167 15.05 -2.14 24.16
N GLY A 168 16.09 -2.69 23.49
CA GLY A 168 17.22 -1.89 22.99
C GLY A 168 16.85 -0.91 21.88
N ILE A 169 15.92 -1.27 20.98
CA ILE A 169 15.41 -0.38 19.94
C ILE A 169 14.55 0.73 20.56
N GLU A 170 13.68 0.42 21.52
CA GLU A 170 12.85 1.41 22.22
C GLU A 170 13.72 2.51 22.85
N ALA A 171 14.81 2.11 23.53
CA ALA A 171 15.76 3.07 24.11
C ALA A 171 16.43 3.95 23.04
N ARG A 172 16.80 3.37 21.89
CA ARG A 172 17.39 4.13 20.76
C ARG A 172 16.38 5.09 20.13
N VAL A 173 15.14 4.66 19.96
CA VAL A 173 14.04 5.50 19.45
C VAL A 173 13.82 6.67 20.39
N SER A 174 13.72 6.43 21.70
CA SER A 174 13.56 7.49 22.71
C SER A 174 14.69 8.53 22.65
N ASN A 175 15.95 8.08 22.59
CA ASN A 175 17.11 8.98 22.47
C ASN A 175 17.13 9.76 21.14
N ALA A 176 16.74 9.12 20.04
CA ALA A 176 16.66 9.76 18.74
C ALA A 176 15.54 10.81 18.70
N THR A 177 14.36 10.50 19.26
CA THR A 177 13.25 11.46 19.41
C THR A 177 13.69 12.67 20.21
N GLN A 178 14.36 12.47 21.35
CA GLN A 178 14.87 13.57 22.15
C GLN A 178 15.89 14.43 21.38
N SER A 179 16.76 13.80 20.57
CA SER A 179 17.73 14.52 19.73
C SER A 179 17.04 15.34 18.62
N VAL A 180 15.96 14.83 18.04
CA VAL A 180 15.15 15.55 17.04
C VAL A 180 14.46 16.75 17.68
N ASP A 181 13.90 16.60 18.87
CA ASP A 181 13.25 17.71 19.59
C ASP A 181 14.24 18.85 19.87
N PHE A 182 15.46 18.53 20.30
CA PHE A 182 16.52 19.53 20.48
C PHE A 182 16.91 20.21 19.16
N ALA A 183 17.09 19.43 18.09
CA ALA A 183 17.43 19.97 16.78
C ALA A 183 16.32 20.89 16.21
N GLN A 184 15.05 20.60 16.52
CA GLN A 184 13.92 21.45 16.13
C GLN A 184 13.95 22.80 16.86
N GLU A 185 14.27 22.83 18.15
CA GLU A 185 14.38 24.09 18.90
C GLU A 185 15.59 24.92 18.42
N ASP A 186 16.73 24.28 18.15
CA ASP A 186 17.90 24.95 17.56
C ASP A 186 17.57 25.54 16.18
N LEU A 187 16.83 24.81 15.34
CA LEU A 187 16.40 25.28 14.03
C LEU A 187 15.51 26.54 14.15
N LYS A 188 14.57 26.53 15.10
CA LYS A 188 13.68 27.67 15.36
C LYS A 188 14.46 28.90 15.84
N GLN A 189 15.47 28.69 16.67
CA GLN A 189 16.36 29.76 17.11
C GLN A 189 17.17 30.32 15.92
N LEU A 190 17.74 29.46 15.08
CA LEU A 190 18.47 29.87 13.87
C LEU A 190 17.59 30.64 12.89
N GLN A 191 16.33 30.24 12.71
CA GLN A 191 15.35 30.97 11.90
C GLN A 191 15.12 32.38 12.46
N THR A 192 14.93 32.50 13.77
CA THR A 192 14.74 33.78 14.45
C THR A 192 15.96 34.69 14.28
N ASP A 193 17.17 34.14 14.42
CA ASP A 193 18.41 34.87 14.22
C ASP A 193 18.61 35.29 12.75
N ALA A 194 18.22 34.46 11.79
CA ALA A 194 18.26 34.81 10.38
C ALA A 194 17.30 35.97 10.05
N THR A 195 16.09 35.97 10.59
CA THR A 195 15.14 37.08 10.44
C THR A 195 15.70 38.36 11.05
N ARG A 196 16.23 38.30 12.27
CA ARG A 196 16.83 39.46 12.94
C ARG A 196 18.04 40.01 12.18
N LEU A 197 18.90 39.15 11.63
CA LEU A 197 20.03 39.56 10.80
C LEU A 197 19.57 40.24 9.51
N THR A 198 18.47 39.78 8.93
CA THR A 198 17.88 40.38 7.73
C THR A 198 17.35 41.78 8.02
N GLU A 199 16.60 41.95 9.11
CA GLU A 199 16.12 43.25 9.58
C GLU A 199 17.27 44.23 9.87
N ALA A 200 18.33 43.76 10.55
CA ALA A 200 19.51 44.57 10.82
C ALA A 200 20.25 45.00 9.54
N ALA A 201 20.33 44.11 8.54
CA ALA A 201 20.92 44.43 7.24
C ALA A 201 20.10 45.48 6.48
N ASP A 202 18.77 45.38 6.52
CA ASP A 202 17.86 46.35 5.92
C ASP A 202 17.93 47.72 6.60
N ASP A 203 17.95 47.78 7.94
CA ASP A 203 18.15 49.03 8.69
C ASP A 203 19.51 49.68 8.35
N LEU A 204 20.58 48.88 8.30
CA LEU A 204 21.90 49.38 7.92
C LEU A 204 21.90 49.95 6.49
N ARG A 205 21.20 49.28 5.56
CA ARG A 205 21.05 49.74 4.18
C ARG A 205 20.28 51.07 4.12
N GLU A 206 19.19 51.19 4.87
CA GLU A 206 18.39 52.41 4.94
C GLU A 206 19.22 53.58 5.50
N ARG A 207 19.94 53.36 6.60
CA ARG A 207 20.84 54.38 7.19
C ARG A 207 21.94 54.80 6.21
N THR A 208 22.51 53.84 5.50
CA THR A 208 23.53 54.11 4.48
C THR A 208 22.96 54.96 3.35
N ASN A 209 21.73 54.69 2.91
CA ASN A 209 21.07 55.50 1.89
C ASN A 209 20.81 56.92 2.39
N LYS A 210 20.29 57.10 3.61
CA LYS A 210 20.09 58.44 4.22
C LYS A 210 21.38 59.26 4.28
N ILE A 211 22.51 58.62 4.62
CA ILE A 211 23.83 59.28 4.62
C ILE A 211 24.24 59.68 3.21
N LYS A 212 24.05 58.79 2.23
CA LYS A 212 24.38 59.07 0.82
C LYS A 212 23.48 60.16 0.21
N GLU A 213 22.21 60.22 0.59
CA GLU A 213 21.26 61.26 0.14
C GLU A 213 21.60 62.65 0.70
N ALA A 214 22.21 62.72 1.88
CA ALA A 214 22.64 63.99 2.48
C ALA A 214 23.84 64.64 1.75
N ASP A 215 24.54 63.93 0.86
CA ASP A 215 25.64 64.42 0.05
C ASP A 215 25.26 64.47 -1.44
N VAL A 216 25.57 65.56 -2.14
CA VAL A 216 25.24 65.76 -3.57
C VAL A 216 25.90 64.69 -4.45
N GLN A 217 27.13 64.29 -4.15
CA GLN A 217 27.82 63.25 -4.89
C GLN A 217 27.23 61.85 -4.61
N GLY A 218 26.81 61.61 -3.36
CA GLY A 218 26.11 60.40 -2.95
C GLY A 218 24.73 60.27 -3.60
N ALA A 219 23.93 61.34 -3.62
CA ALA A 219 22.63 61.42 -4.26
C ALA A 219 22.71 61.19 -5.77
N TYR A 220 23.68 61.81 -6.46
CA TYR A 220 23.93 61.57 -7.89
C TYR A 220 24.27 60.09 -8.19
N ASN A 221 25.15 59.50 -7.38
CA ASN A 221 25.54 58.10 -7.54
C ASN A 221 24.36 57.13 -7.31
N ILE A 222 23.50 57.39 -6.31
CA ILE A 222 22.27 56.60 -6.08
C ILE A 222 21.32 56.72 -7.27
N THR A 223 21.06 57.92 -7.77
CA THR A 223 20.15 58.13 -8.92
C THR A 223 20.67 57.42 -10.17
N LYS A 224 21.98 57.47 -10.44
CA LYS A 224 22.61 56.75 -11.54
C LYS A 224 22.48 55.24 -11.40
N GLU A 225 22.73 54.70 -10.21
CA GLU A 225 22.62 53.26 -9.94
C GLU A 225 21.17 52.77 -10.02
N SER A 226 20.23 53.54 -9.48
CA SER A 226 18.80 53.25 -9.54
C SER A 226 18.26 53.31 -10.98
N ALA A 227 18.69 54.30 -11.79
CA ALA A 227 18.35 54.34 -13.21
C ALA A 227 18.87 53.10 -13.97
N ALA A 228 20.09 52.65 -13.68
CA ALA A 228 20.65 51.43 -14.28
C ALA A 228 19.87 50.17 -13.84
N ARG A 229 19.46 50.10 -12.57
CA ARG A 229 18.61 49.00 -12.05
C ARG A 229 17.24 48.97 -12.72
N SER A 230 16.58 50.11 -12.84
CA SER A 230 15.27 50.23 -13.51
C SER A 230 15.35 49.80 -14.97
N LEU A 231 16.38 50.24 -15.70
CA LEU A 231 16.59 49.84 -17.09
C LEU A 231 16.83 48.33 -17.24
N ASN A 232 17.55 47.71 -16.30
CA ASN A 232 17.79 46.28 -16.33
C ASN A 232 16.53 45.47 -15.98
N ALA A 233 15.70 45.97 -15.05
CA ALA A 233 14.40 45.39 -14.76
C ALA A 233 13.47 45.46 -15.98
N GLN A 234 13.40 46.61 -16.64
CA GLN A 234 12.64 46.80 -17.87
C GLN A 234 13.06 45.82 -18.96
N ARG A 235 14.37 45.67 -19.23
CA ARG A 235 14.88 44.69 -20.21
C ARG A 235 14.45 43.25 -19.90
N ARG A 236 14.36 42.88 -18.63
CA ARG A 236 13.90 41.53 -18.22
C ARG A 236 12.41 41.38 -18.47
N THR A 237 11.62 42.41 -18.19
CA THR A 237 10.18 42.44 -18.49
C THR A 237 9.94 42.34 -19.99
N ASP A 238 10.63 43.12 -20.80
CA ASP A 238 10.53 43.07 -22.27
C ASP A 238 10.86 41.68 -22.82
N ALA A 239 11.94 41.06 -22.31
CA ALA A 239 12.32 39.70 -22.69
C ALA A 239 11.28 38.65 -22.26
N ALA A 240 10.62 38.85 -21.12
CA ALA A 240 9.54 37.97 -20.66
C ALA A 240 8.28 38.10 -21.52
N ILE A 241 7.93 39.32 -21.94
CA ILE A 241 6.80 39.58 -22.85
C ILE A 241 6.99 38.85 -24.18
N GLY A 242 8.20 38.88 -24.75
CA GLY A 242 8.50 38.15 -25.99
C GLY A 242 8.28 36.63 -25.86
N LYS A 243 8.73 36.03 -24.75
CA LYS A 243 8.53 34.59 -24.47
C LYS A 243 7.07 34.23 -24.24
N LEU A 244 6.30 35.11 -23.60
CA LEU A 244 4.86 34.91 -23.40
C LEU A 244 4.11 34.95 -24.73
N ALA A 245 4.46 35.87 -25.63
CA ALA A 245 3.86 35.95 -26.96
C ALA A 245 4.16 34.71 -27.81
N GLU A 246 5.39 34.18 -27.73
CA GLU A 246 5.79 32.93 -28.39
C GLU A 246 5.01 31.73 -27.83
N ALA A 247 4.96 31.56 -26.51
CA ALA A 247 4.20 30.50 -25.85
C ALA A 247 2.69 30.58 -26.16
N GLU A 248 2.13 31.78 -26.25
CA GLU A 248 0.72 31.98 -26.63
C GLU A 248 0.45 31.61 -28.10
N SER A 249 1.42 31.83 -29.00
CA SER A 249 1.32 31.39 -30.39
C SER A 249 1.37 29.86 -30.51
N GLU A 250 2.33 29.23 -29.83
CA GLU A 250 2.47 27.77 -29.82
C GLU A 250 1.23 27.07 -29.24
N ALA A 251 0.65 27.63 -28.17
CA ALA A 251 -0.59 27.13 -27.60
C ALA A 251 -1.76 27.16 -28.60
N ARG A 252 -1.92 28.27 -29.34
CA ARG A 252 -2.95 28.39 -30.39
C ARG A 252 -2.75 27.40 -31.53
N ASP A 253 -1.51 27.20 -31.97
CA ASP A 253 -1.20 26.25 -33.05
C ASP A 253 -1.48 24.80 -32.61
N ALA A 254 -1.16 24.47 -31.35
CA ALA A 254 -1.47 23.17 -30.76
C ALA A 254 -2.98 22.94 -30.64
N GLU A 255 -3.73 23.93 -30.16
CA GLU A 255 -5.20 23.87 -30.08
C GLU A 255 -5.85 23.69 -31.47
N ALA A 256 -5.38 24.44 -32.48
CA ALA A 256 -5.87 24.31 -33.85
C ALA A 256 -5.58 22.93 -34.44
N LEU A 257 -4.42 22.35 -34.14
CA LEU A 257 -4.07 21.01 -34.60
C LEU A 257 -4.91 19.93 -33.91
N LEU A 258 -5.18 20.09 -32.61
CA LEU A 258 -6.04 19.18 -31.84
C LEU A 258 -7.49 19.21 -32.35
N GLU A 259 -8.05 20.40 -32.55
CA GLU A 259 -9.42 20.54 -33.06
C GLU A 259 -9.56 20.00 -34.47
N LYS A 260 -8.57 20.24 -35.34
CA LYS A 260 -8.57 19.73 -36.73
C LYS A 260 -8.62 18.22 -36.80
N ASN A 261 -7.96 17.52 -35.88
CA ASN A 261 -7.88 16.05 -35.87
C ASN A 261 -8.83 15.41 -34.86
N ARG A 262 -9.75 16.17 -34.26
CA ARG A 262 -10.63 15.68 -33.17
C ARG A 262 -11.44 14.46 -33.59
N GLU A 263 -12.07 14.53 -34.75
CA GLU A 263 -12.91 13.44 -35.26
C GLU A 263 -12.09 12.16 -35.55
N ASP A 264 -10.86 12.32 -36.05
CA ASP A 264 -9.96 11.20 -36.31
C ASP A 264 -9.48 10.56 -34.99
N PHE A 265 -9.18 11.37 -33.97
CA PHE A 265 -8.82 10.86 -32.64
C PHE A 265 -9.99 10.14 -31.97
N ASP A 266 -11.20 10.71 -31.98
CA ASP A 266 -12.38 10.09 -31.38
C ASP A 266 -12.73 8.77 -32.08
N LYS A 267 -12.63 8.76 -33.42
CA LYS A 267 -12.81 7.54 -34.21
C LYS A 267 -11.77 6.49 -33.86
N GLN A 268 -10.49 6.85 -33.84
CA GLN A 268 -9.41 5.91 -33.54
C GLN A 268 -9.47 5.41 -32.09
N TYR A 269 -9.90 6.24 -31.16
CA TYR A 269 -10.14 5.85 -29.77
C TYR A 269 -11.28 4.82 -29.68
N SER A 270 -12.40 5.07 -30.34
CA SER A 270 -13.54 4.13 -30.36
C SER A 270 -13.21 2.81 -31.07
N GLU A 271 -12.46 2.85 -32.17
CA GLU A 271 -11.97 1.66 -32.87
C GLU A 271 -11.02 0.84 -31.98
N ASN A 272 -10.12 1.49 -31.25
CA ASN A 272 -9.22 0.83 -30.31
C ASN A 272 -9.96 0.21 -29.11
N GLU A 273 -10.95 0.91 -28.57
CA GLU A 273 -11.79 0.41 -27.47
C GLU A 273 -12.57 -0.84 -27.92
N ALA A 274 -13.16 -0.81 -29.12
CA ALA A 274 -13.87 -1.97 -29.68
C ALA A 274 -12.92 -3.16 -29.92
N ALA A 275 -11.74 -2.91 -30.47
CA ALA A 275 -10.72 -3.95 -30.69
C ALA A 275 -10.20 -4.57 -29.38
N LEU A 276 -10.10 -3.75 -28.33
CA LEU A 276 -9.73 -4.22 -26.99
C LEU A 276 -10.81 -5.12 -26.40
N ALA A 277 -12.08 -4.69 -26.44
CA ALA A 277 -13.21 -5.49 -25.97
C ALA A 277 -13.34 -6.83 -26.72
N GLU A 278 -13.09 -6.83 -28.03
CA GLU A 278 -13.06 -8.07 -28.83
C GLU A 278 -11.91 -9.00 -28.40
N SER A 279 -10.75 -8.43 -28.09
CA SER A 279 -9.58 -9.18 -27.62
C SER A 279 -9.82 -9.78 -26.25
N GLU A 280 -10.39 -9.03 -25.31
CA GLU A 280 -10.81 -9.52 -23.99
C GLU A 280 -11.83 -10.65 -24.10
N HIS A 281 -12.82 -10.50 -24.99
CA HIS A 281 -13.82 -11.55 -25.23
C HIS A 281 -13.17 -12.83 -25.75
N LYS A 282 -12.22 -12.74 -26.71
CA LYS A 282 -11.47 -13.90 -27.23
C LYS A 282 -10.61 -14.56 -26.16
N ILE A 283 -9.97 -13.79 -25.29
CA ILE A 283 -9.20 -14.31 -24.16
C ILE A 283 -10.13 -15.07 -23.21
N HIS A 284 -11.26 -14.47 -22.82
CA HIS A 284 -12.23 -15.13 -21.94
C HIS A 284 -12.82 -16.41 -22.57
N MET A 285 -13.05 -16.42 -23.88
CA MET A 285 -13.47 -17.62 -24.61
C MET A 285 -12.38 -18.71 -24.61
N LEU A 286 -11.11 -18.33 -24.81
CA LEU A 286 -9.98 -19.26 -24.75
C LEU A 286 -9.75 -19.79 -23.32
N GLU A 287 -9.84 -18.94 -22.31
CA GLU A 287 -9.79 -19.30 -20.88
C GLU A 287 -10.93 -20.24 -20.50
N GLY A 288 -12.13 -20.04 -21.04
CA GLY A 288 -13.26 -20.94 -20.85
C GLY A 288 -13.12 -22.29 -21.56
N ALA A 289 -12.44 -22.33 -22.70
CA ALA A 289 -12.19 -23.55 -23.47
C ALA A 289 -10.95 -24.33 -23.00
N LEU A 290 -10.01 -23.66 -22.33
CA LEU A 290 -8.77 -24.23 -21.83
C LEU A 290 -8.96 -25.48 -20.97
N PRO A 291 -9.93 -25.56 -20.03
CA PRO A 291 -10.16 -26.77 -19.24
C PRO A 291 -10.54 -27.98 -20.08
N GLN A 292 -11.46 -27.82 -21.04
CA GLN A 292 -11.87 -28.92 -21.93
C GLN A 292 -10.73 -29.34 -22.87
N LEU A 293 -10.00 -28.38 -23.43
CA LEU A 293 -8.84 -28.66 -24.28
C LEU A 293 -7.73 -29.37 -23.51
N ASN A 294 -7.48 -28.97 -22.26
CA ASN A 294 -6.52 -29.59 -21.37
C ASN A 294 -6.97 -31.01 -20.97
N ALA A 295 -8.27 -31.26 -20.83
CA ALA A 295 -8.81 -32.59 -20.59
C ALA A 295 -8.63 -33.52 -21.80
N GLU A 296 -8.88 -33.02 -23.01
CA GLU A 296 -8.73 -33.80 -24.24
C GLU A 296 -7.28 -34.09 -24.61
N VAL A 297 -6.36 -33.16 -24.33
CA VAL A 297 -4.93 -33.28 -24.71
C VAL A 297 -4.09 -33.89 -23.59
N CYS A 298 -4.34 -33.50 -22.34
CA CYS A 298 -3.54 -33.87 -21.16
C CYS A 298 -4.28 -34.74 -20.14
N GLY A 299 -5.54 -35.11 -20.38
CA GLY A 299 -6.28 -36.08 -19.57
C GLY A 299 -6.93 -35.52 -18.29
N GLY A 300 -6.93 -34.20 -18.08
CA GLY A 300 -7.63 -33.56 -16.95
C GLY A 300 -8.00 -32.09 -17.18
N GLU A 301 -9.14 -31.64 -16.61
CA GLU A 301 -9.71 -30.30 -16.81
C GLU A 301 -8.89 -29.16 -16.17
N SER A 302 -8.14 -29.49 -15.12
CA SER A 302 -7.07 -28.65 -14.59
C SER A 302 -6.08 -29.56 -13.89
N ALA A 303 -4.79 -29.38 -14.15
CA ALA A 303 -3.75 -30.15 -13.50
C ALA A 303 -2.62 -29.21 -13.05
N PRO A 304 -2.05 -29.39 -11.85
CA PRO A 304 -0.68 -28.98 -11.63
C PRO A 304 0.20 -29.81 -12.59
N CYS A 305 1.12 -29.17 -13.29
CA CYS A 305 1.90 -29.79 -14.36
C CYS A 305 2.52 -31.13 -13.91
N ASP A 306 2.22 -32.22 -14.62
CA ASP A 306 2.82 -33.55 -14.38
C ASP A 306 3.76 -33.93 -15.54
N ALA A 307 4.74 -34.80 -15.24
CA ALA A 307 5.89 -35.12 -16.08
C ALA A 307 5.55 -35.77 -17.45
N LEU A 308 4.30 -36.19 -17.68
CA LEU A 308 3.84 -36.74 -18.96
C LEU A 308 3.31 -35.69 -19.96
N CYS A 309 2.73 -34.57 -19.49
CA CYS A 309 2.35 -33.43 -20.34
C CYS A 309 3.42 -32.34 -20.21
N GLY A 310 4.46 -32.45 -21.05
CA GLY A 310 5.60 -31.54 -21.01
C GLY A 310 5.22 -30.08 -21.32
N GLY A 311 5.66 -29.17 -20.46
CA GLY A 311 5.84 -27.76 -20.83
C GLY A 311 5.75 -26.78 -19.67
N ASN A 312 6.90 -26.40 -19.13
CA ASN A 312 7.08 -25.16 -18.37
C ASN A 312 6.45 -23.97 -19.12
N ILE A 313 5.40 -23.35 -18.54
CA ILE A 313 4.93 -22.01 -18.94
C ILE A 313 5.65 -20.89 -18.16
N HIS A 314 6.45 -21.24 -17.14
CA HIS A 314 7.22 -20.25 -16.38
C HIS A 314 8.26 -19.46 -17.19
N ASP A 315 8.59 -19.87 -18.43
CA ASP A 315 9.42 -19.09 -19.36
C ASP A 315 8.63 -18.36 -20.47
N LYS A 316 7.30 -18.53 -20.55
CA LYS A 316 6.45 -17.82 -21.53
C LYS A 316 5.71 -16.62 -20.96
N GLN A 317 5.67 -16.43 -19.64
CA GLN A 317 5.28 -15.13 -19.08
C GLN A 317 6.22 -14.05 -19.61
N PHE A 318 7.52 -14.35 -19.75
CA PHE A 318 8.49 -13.47 -20.40
C PHE A 318 8.25 -13.35 -21.91
N TYR A 319 7.98 -14.42 -22.66
CA TYR A 319 7.80 -14.28 -24.12
C TYR A 319 6.49 -13.61 -24.54
N VAL A 320 5.40 -13.78 -23.78
CA VAL A 320 4.09 -13.14 -24.05
C VAL A 320 4.09 -11.69 -23.54
N THR A 321 4.70 -11.39 -22.38
CA THR A 321 4.95 -9.98 -22.01
C THR A 321 5.97 -9.33 -22.93
N PHE A 322 7.01 -10.02 -23.41
CA PHE A 322 8.00 -9.48 -24.34
C PHE A 322 7.41 -9.29 -25.73
N LEU A 323 6.53 -10.18 -26.23
CA LEU A 323 5.79 -9.98 -27.49
C LEU A 323 4.68 -8.93 -27.36
N LEU A 324 3.99 -8.81 -26.21
CA LEU A 324 3.07 -7.70 -25.93
C LEU A 324 3.82 -6.38 -25.82
N ILE A 325 4.98 -6.34 -25.15
CA ILE A 325 5.88 -5.18 -25.10
C ILE A 325 6.42 -4.87 -26.49
N GLN A 326 6.76 -5.86 -27.34
CA GLN A 326 7.21 -5.64 -28.72
C GLN A 326 6.07 -5.15 -29.63
N TYR A 327 4.82 -5.58 -29.39
CA TYR A 327 3.62 -5.12 -30.12
C TYR A 327 3.23 -3.70 -29.69
N ILE A 328 3.32 -3.40 -28.38
CA ILE A 328 3.21 -2.05 -27.82
C ILE A 328 4.34 -1.15 -28.37
N PHE A 329 5.59 -1.64 -28.46
CA PHE A 329 6.73 -0.90 -29.03
C PHE A 329 6.63 -0.69 -30.56
N ASN A 330 6.06 -1.64 -31.32
CA ASN A 330 5.84 -1.49 -32.77
C ASN A 330 4.64 -0.60 -33.11
N CYS A 331 3.63 -0.50 -32.23
CA CYS A 331 2.56 0.49 -32.34
C CYS A 331 2.99 1.90 -31.90
N THR A 332 4.08 2.06 -31.14
CA THR A 332 4.67 3.38 -30.80
C THR A 332 5.61 3.96 -31.87
N ASN A 333 5.42 3.62 -33.15
CA ASN A 333 6.15 4.26 -34.25
C ASN A 333 5.51 5.59 -34.72
N LEU A 334 4.68 6.23 -33.89
CA LEU A 334 4.39 7.65 -33.99
C LEU A 334 4.87 8.39 -32.74
N MET A 335 6.02 9.04 -32.92
CA MET A 335 6.57 10.13 -32.10
C MET A 335 6.99 9.81 -30.65
N TYR A 336 8.28 9.53 -30.53
CA TYR A 336 9.12 9.83 -29.37
C TYR A 336 8.74 11.17 -28.66
N TRP A 337 8.16 11.08 -27.46
CA TRP A 337 8.47 11.99 -26.36
C TRP A 337 9.03 11.13 -25.21
N ARG A 338 10.34 11.18 -25.01
CA ARG A 338 11.03 10.53 -23.90
C ARG A 338 10.82 11.33 -22.62
N CYS A 339 10.14 10.73 -21.64
CA CYS A 339 10.48 10.91 -20.23
C CYS A 339 10.90 9.54 -19.70
N LEU A 340 12.20 9.34 -19.47
CA LEU A 340 12.75 8.13 -18.85
C LEU A 340 13.55 8.53 -17.61
N GLY A 341 13.12 8.03 -16.45
CA GLY A 341 13.86 8.03 -15.18
C GLY A 341 13.03 7.37 -14.07
N PRO A 342 13.58 6.38 -13.32
CA PRO A 342 12.86 5.72 -12.24
C PRO A 342 13.08 6.49 -10.94
N GLY A 343 12.03 7.17 -10.46
CA GLY A 343 12.01 7.86 -9.19
C GLY A 343 10.57 8.11 -8.78
N VAL A 344 10.10 7.31 -7.84
CA VAL A 344 8.96 7.52 -6.91
C VAL A 344 7.88 8.48 -7.39
N CYS A 345 6.69 7.95 -7.70
CA CYS A 345 5.47 8.73 -7.87
C CYS A 345 5.03 9.33 -6.51
N GLY A 346 5.62 10.48 -6.18
CA GLY A 346 5.06 11.48 -5.26
C GLY A 346 4.63 12.75 -5.98
N PHE A 347 4.90 12.88 -7.28
CA PHE A 347 4.47 14.00 -8.11
C PHE A 347 4.19 13.51 -9.54
N CYS A 348 3.08 13.99 -10.08
CA CYS A 348 2.51 13.77 -11.43
C CYS A 348 1.83 12.41 -11.66
N GLY A 349 0.53 12.49 -11.96
CA GLY A 349 -0.36 11.35 -12.23
C GLY A 349 -1.84 11.70 -12.05
N GLY A 350 -2.15 12.74 -11.28
CA GLY A 350 -3.38 13.50 -11.47
C GLY A 350 -3.18 14.52 -12.58
N GLN A 351 -4.23 14.81 -13.34
CA GLN A 351 -4.41 16.01 -14.14
C GLN A 351 -3.51 17.15 -13.62
N SER A 352 -2.39 17.42 -14.29
CA SER A 352 -1.90 18.80 -14.37
C SER A 352 -2.94 19.50 -15.23
N CYS A 353 -4.06 19.83 -14.59
CA CYS A 353 -5.31 20.21 -15.23
C CYS A 353 -5.01 21.26 -16.29
N LEU A 354 -5.64 21.16 -17.47
CA LEU A 354 -5.67 22.26 -18.43
C LEU A 354 -5.95 23.59 -17.67
N ALA A 355 -6.88 23.55 -16.71
CA ALA A 355 -7.19 24.64 -15.78
C ALA A 355 -6.03 25.10 -14.87
N GLY A 356 -5.17 24.20 -14.39
CA GLY A 356 -4.05 24.53 -13.51
C GLY A 356 -2.89 25.16 -14.27
N ALA A 357 -2.54 24.62 -15.43
CA ALA A 357 -1.53 25.17 -16.33
C ALA A 357 -1.96 26.52 -16.91
N VAL A 358 -3.22 26.64 -17.37
CA VAL A 358 -3.82 27.91 -17.82
C VAL A 358 -3.88 28.92 -16.67
N SER A 359 -4.28 28.53 -15.45
CA SER A 359 -4.32 29.47 -14.31
C SER A 359 -2.94 30.02 -13.93
N LYS A 360 -1.88 29.20 -14.02
CA LYS A 360 -0.51 29.65 -13.74
C LYS A 360 0.04 30.54 -14.84
N ALA A 361 -0.29 30.26 -16.10
CA ALA A 361 0.03 31.13 -17.23
C ALA A 361 -0.71 32.47 -17.13
N ASP A 362 -1.99 32.47 -16.77
CA ASP A 362 -2.80 33.67 -16.56
C ASP A 362 -2.32 34.49 -15.35
N GLN A 363 -1.95 33.83 -14.24
CA GLN A 363 -1.32 34.50 -13.09
C GLN A 363 0.02 35.14 -13.47
N ALA A 364 0.87 34.44 -14.22
CA ALA A 364 2.15 34.97 -14.70
C ALA A 364 1.94 36.17 -15.65
N ARG A 365 0.94 36.11 -16.53
CA ARG A 365 0.54 37.22 -17.41
C ARG A 365 0.03 38.42 -16.61
N SER A 366 -0.86 38.19 -15.63
CA SER A 366 -1.41 39.25 -14.79
C SER A 366 -0.33 39.94 -13.96
N PHE A 367 0.61 39.18 -13.39
CA PHE A 367 1.74 39.75 -12.64
C PHE A 367 2.67 40.58 -13.53
N SER A 368 2.95 40.11 -14.75
CA SER A 368 3.74 40.85 -15.74
C SER A 368 3.10 42.19 -16.11
N LEU A 369 1.78 42.20 -16.33
CA LEU A 369 1.03 43.40 -16.70
C LEU A 369 0.96 44.43 -15.56
N GLU A 370 0.80 43.97 -14.32
CA GLU A 370 0.82 44.83 -13.14
C GLU A 370 2.21 45.45 -12.90
N ALA A 371 3.28 44.67 -13.13
CA ALA A 371 4.65 45.17 -13.04
C ALA A 371 4.94 46.25 -14.09
N ASP A 372 4.46 46.08 -15.32
CA ASP A 372 4.63 47.07 -16.40
C ASP A 372 3.86 48.39 -16.13
N LEU A 373 2.65 48.29 -15.57
CA LEU A 373 1.88 49.47 -15.15
C LEU A 373 2.61 50.27 -14.06
N LYS A 374 3.16 49.60 -13.05
CA LYS A 374 3.93 50.25 -11.98
C LYS A 374 5.23 50.88 -12.50
N LEU A 375 5.89 50.25 -13.47
CA LEU A 375 7.08 50.82 -14.11
C LEU A 375 6.74 52.09 -14.89
N ASN A 376 5.65 52.09 -15.66
CA ASN A 376 5.18 53.26 -16.41
C ASN A 376 4.77 54.42 -15.50
N GLU A 377 4.11 54.13 -14.38
CA GLU A 377 3.76 55.13 -13.36
C GLU A 377 5.03 55.77 -12.75
N LYS A 378 6.01 54.95 -12.36
CA LYS A 378 7.28 55.45 -11.81
C LYS A 378 8.11 56.23 -12.82
N GLN A 379 8.02 55.91 -14.10
CA GLN A 379 8.68 56.66 -15.15
C GLN A 379 8.05 58.05 -15.34
N LYS A 380 6.72 58.17 -15.27
CA LYS A 380 6.03 59.48 -15.29
C LYS A 380 6.37 60.34 -14.07
N GLU A 381 6.39 59.76 -12.86
CA GLU A 381 6.80 60.47 -11.65
C GLU A 381 8.23 61.01 -11.79
N ALA A 382 9.15 60.22 -12.35
CA ALA A 382 10.53 60.64 -12.60
C ALA A 382 10.62 61.78 -13.62
N GLU A 383 9.81 61.74 -14.69
CA GLU A 383 9.74 62.81 -15.69
C GLU A 383 9.19 64.12 -15.09
N GLU A 384 8.16 64.06 -14.23
CA GLU A 384 7.60 65.23 -13.54
C GLU A 384 8.62 65.89 -12.60
N VAL A 385 9.39 65.09 -11.86
CA VAL A 385 10.48 65.59 -11.00
C VAL A 385 11.57 66.25 -11.84
N LEU A 386 11.92 65.66 -12.99
CA LEU A 386 12.92 66.23 -13.91
C LEU A 386 12.45 67.58 -14.48
N ILE A 387 11.18 67.69 -14.85
CA ILE A 387 10.56 68.94 -15.34
C ILE A 387 10.57 70.01 -14.26
N CYS A 388 10.22 69.67 -13.00
CA CYS A 388 10.30 70.61 -11.87
C CYS A 388 11.73 71.11 -11.64
N PHE A 389 12.72 70.22 -11.74
CA PHE A 389 14.13 70.56 -11.54
C PHE A 389 14.67 71.46 -12.66
N LEU A 390 14.30 71.18 -13.92
CA LEU A 390 14.63 72.02 -15.06
C LEU A 390 13.94 73.39 -15.00
N GLY A 391 12.70 73.45 -14.54
CA GLY A 391 11.99 74.71 -14.30
C GLY A 391 12.64 75.58 -13.23
N TYR A 392 13.15 74.97 -12.16
CA TYR A 392 13.90 75.67 -11.11
C TYR A 392 15.23 76.23 -11.64
N LEU A 393 15.92 75.49 -12.51
CA LEU A 393 17.18 75.92 -13.14
C LEU A 393 17.01 77.04 -14.18
N ILE A 394 15.83 77.18 -14.80
CA ILE A 394 15.52 78.28 -15.74
C ILE A 394 15.17 79.58 -15.00
N HIS A 395 14.77 79.49 -13.72
CA HIS A 395 14.44 80.64 -12.87
C HIS A 395 15.60 81.12 -11.96
N LEU A 396 16.70 80.38 -11.93
CA LEU A 396 18.01 80.79 -11.42
C LEU A 396 18.81 81.48 -12.53
#